data_AF-A0A5N5TIL5-F1
#
_entry.id   AF-A0A5N5TIL5-F1
#
_cell.length_a   1.000
_cell.length_b   1.000
_cell.length_c   1.000
_cell.angle_alpha   90.00
_cell.angle_beta   90.00
_cell.angle_gamma   90.00
#
_symmetry.space_group_name_H-M   'P 1'
#
loop_
_entity.id
_entity.type
_entity.pdbx_description
1 polymer ?
#
loop_
_entity_poly.entity_id
_entity_poly.type
_entity_poly.pdbx_seq_one_letter_code
_entity_poly.pdbx_strand_id
1 'polypeptide(L)'
;MKNPPSGVKLVLEAICVLLENLLNFDKDNINQKAIQTIRSKYRDNSEFHPEKIQQASKAAESLCKWVLAMERYEEVDRKVGPKREALRKADKQYQNLMGELRKKQEALRGVQEELAGLQAELDTVRKEKMELEQTTLGNPLTIRDWTLNGLPTDSFSIDNGVIISQTTRWPLLIDPQGQANKWIRNMEKDNNLQVIKLSDSDFIRTLENCVQFGQPVLLENVREELDPVLEPLLLKQTFKQSGSTCIRLGDATIEYSSDFK
;
A
#
# COMPACT_ATOMS: atom_id res chain seq x y z
N MET A 1 12.10 -47.83 -68.36
CA MET A 1 13.02 -48.42 -69.36
C MET A 1 14.45 -48.25 -68.85
N LYS A 2 15.29 -49.30 -68.82
CA LYS A 2 16.63 -49.24 -68.21
C LYS A 2 17.69 -48.51 -69.05
N ASN A 3 17.45 -48.20 -70.33
CA ASN A 3 18.30 -47.33 -71.16
C ASN A 3 17.48 -46.75 -72.33
N PRO A 4 16.86 -45.57 -72.17
CA PRO A 4 16.09 -44.95 -73.25
C PRO A 4 17.01 -44.46 -74.39
N PRO A 5 16.53 -44.45 -75.65
CA PRO A 5 17.26 -43.91 -76.80
C PRO A 5 17.71 -42.46 -76.57
N SER A 6 18.80 -42.03 -77.22
CA SER A 6 19.39 -40.69 -77.04
C SER A 6 18.36 -39.56 -77.19
N GLY A 7 17.50 -39.63 -78.21
CA GLY A 7 16.43 -38.65 -78.40
C GLY A 7 15.40 -38.61 -77.26
N VAL A 8 15.11 -39.75 -76.62
CA VAL A 8 14.18 -39.81 -75.47
C VAL A 8 14.82 -39.23 -74.21
N LYS A 9 16.13 -39.36 -74.02
CA LYS A 9 16.86 -38.72 -72.90
C LYS A 9 16.81 -37.20 -73.01
N LEU A 10 17.09 -36.64 -74.18
CA LEU A 10 17.03 -35.19 -74.43
C LEU A 10 15.62 -34.64 -74.17
N VAL A 11 14.58 -35.36 -74.57
CA VAL A 11 13.18 -34.97 -74.31
C VAL A 11 12.85 -35.02 -72.82
N LEU A 12 13.29 -36.04 -72.08
CA LEU A 12 13.07 -36.14 -70.65
C LEU A 12 13.79 -35.05 -69.87
N GLU A 13 15.03 -34.71 -70.24
CA GLU A 13 15.78 -33.59 -69.66
C GLU A 13 15.05 -32.26 -69.88
N ALA A 14 14.58 -32.01 -71.10
CA ALA A 14 13.79 -30.81 -71.42
C ALA A 14 12.47 -30.75 -70.62
N ILE A 15 11.81 -31.88 -70.39
CA ILE A 15 10.58 -31.96 -69.57
C ILE A 15 10.89 -31.65 -68.11
N CYS A 16 11.99 -32.16 -67.54
CA CYS A 16 12.38 -31.85 -66.17
C CYS A 16 12.61 -30.34 -65.97
N VAL A 17 13.34 -29.70 -66.89
CA VAL A 17 13.57 -28.25 -66.87
C VAL A 17 12.24 -27.48 -66.97
N LEU A 18 11.33 -27.92 -67.83
CA LEU A 18 10.00 -27.31 -67.94
C LEU A 18 9.20 -27.44 -66.63
N LEU A 19 9.22 -28.60 -65.98
CA LEU A 19 8.51 -28.83 -64.72
C LEU A 19 9.08 -27.99 -63.58
N GLU A 20 10.40 -27.85 -63.49
CA GLU A 20 11.05 -26.97 -62.51
C GLU A 20 10.63 -25.51 -62.71
N ASN A 21 10.57 -25.05 -63.96
CA ASN A 21 10.11 -23.71 -64.29
C ASN A 21 8.62 -23.50 -63.95
N LEU A 22 7.78 -24.53 -64.16
CA LEU A 22 6.35 -24.47 -63.82
C LEU A 22 6.10 -24.51 -62.31
N LEU A 23 6.94 -25.25 -61.55
CA LEU A 23 6.85 -25.32 -60.09
C LEU A 23 7.30 -24.01 -59.43
N ASN A 24 8.36 -23.39 -59.96
CA ASN A 24 8.88 -22.12 -59.47
C ASN A 24 8.24 -20.90 -60.14
N PHE A 25 7.17 -21.10 -60.89
CA PHE A 25 6.47 -20.02 -61.57
C PHE A 25 5.90 -19.02 -60.55
N ASP A 26 6.22 -17.74 -60.75
CA ASP A 26 5.73 -16.64 -59.92
C ASP A 26 4.25 -16.36 -60.23
N LYS A 27 3.38 -17.15 -59.60
CA LYS A 27 1.93 -17.06 -59.70
C LYS A 27 1.37 -15.73 -59.16
N ASP A 28 2.14 -14.98 -58.38
CA ASP A 28 1.71 -13.70 -57.79
C ASP A 28 2.05 -12.51 -58.72
N ASN A 29 2.88 -12.73 -59.75
CA ASN A 29 3.28 -11.72 -60.75
C ASN A 29 3.06 -12.20 -62.20
N ILE A 30 1.86 -12.72 -62.49
CA ILE A 30 1.53 -13.19 -63.84
C ILE A 30 1.38 -12.00 -64.80
N ASN A 31 1.99 -12.09 -65.99
CA ASN A 31 1.85 -11.08 -67.03
C ASN A 31 0.38 -10.90 -67.43
N GLN A 32 -0.15 -9.70 -67.15
CA GLN A 32 -1.55 -9.35 -67.41
C GLN A 32 -1.97 -9.51 -68.87
N LYS A 33 -1.08 -9.25 -69.83
CA LYS A 33 -1.37 -9.46 -71.26
C LYS A 33 -1.54 -10.95 -71.58
N ALA A 34 -0.78 -11.83 -70.92
CA ALA A 34 -0.91 -13.27 -71.08
C ALA A 34 -2.25 -13.77 -70.51
N ILE A 35 -2.63 -13.34 -69.31
CA ILE A 35 -3.93 -13.67 -68.70
C ILE A 35 -5.10 -13.16 -69.54
N GLN A 36 -5.03 -11.94 -70.07
CA GLN A 36 -6.07 -11.39 -70.95
C GLN A 36 -6.20 -12.19 -72.26
N THR A 37 -5.08 -12.68 -72.81
CA THR A 37 -5.10 -13.56 -73.97
C THR A 37 -5.74 -14.91 -73.64
N ILE A 38 -5.42 -15.48 -72.47
CA ILE A 38 -6.01 -16.74 -71.97
C ILE A 38 -7.54 -16.58 -71.81
N ARG A 39 -7.98 -15.51 -71.17
CA ARG A 39 -9.40 -15.18 -70.96
C ARG A 39 -10.16 -15.01 -72.27
N SER A 40 -9.61 -14.26 -73.23
CA SER A 40 -10.31 -13.92 -74.47
C SER A 40 -10.35 -15.05 -75.49
N LYS A 41 -9.29 -15.87 -75.59
CA LYS A 41 -9.16 -16.86 -76.66
C LYS A 41 -9.46 -18.30 -76.23
N TYR A 42 -9.28 -18.63 -74.95
CA TYR A 42 -9.20 -20.02 -74.51
C TYR A 42 -10.17 -20.37 -73.38
N ARG A 43 -10.57 -19.43 -72.52
CA ARG A 43 -11.45 -19.71 -71.37
C ARG A 43 -12.81 -20.29 -71.78
N ASP A 44 -13.49 -19.64 -72.72
CA ASP A 44 -14.84 -20.02 -73.18
C ASP A 44 -14.81 -20.83 -74.49
N ASN A 45 -13.62 -21.20 -74.95
CA ASN A 45 -13.46 -21.97 -76.18
C ASN A 45 -13.79 -23.43 -75.91
N SER A 46 -14.82 -23.95 -76.59
CA SER A 46 -15.29 -25.33 -76.43
C SER A 46 -14.22 -26.37 -76.71
N GLU A 47 -13.16 -26.05 -77.47
CA GLU A 47 -12.05 -26.95 -77.80
C GLU A 47 -10.93 -26.92 -76.75
N PHE A 48 -10.92 -25.95 -75.85
CA PHE A 48 -9.90 -25.79 -74.80
C PHE A 48 -10.40 -26.25 -73.42
N HIS A 49 -10.88 -27.49 -73.36
CA HIS A 49 -11.29 -28.13 -72.11
C HIS A 49 -10.49 -29.41 -71.84
N PRO A 50 -10.06 -29.66 -70.59
CA PRO A 50 -9.24 -30.81 -70.24
C PRO A 50 -9.82 -32.15 -70.73
N GLU A 51 -11.13 -32.34 -70.64
CA GLU A 51 -11.81 -33.58 -71.05
C GLU A 51 -11.70 -33.86 -72.55
N LYS A 52 -11.72 -32.82 -73.39
CA LYS A 52 -11.53 -32.95 -74.84
C LYS A 52 -10.06 -33.12 -75.20
N ILE A 53 -9.18 -32.32 -74.59
CA ILE A 53 -7.73 -32.37 -74.84
C ILE A 53 -7.15 -33.73 -74.41
N GLN A 54 -7.69 -34.33 -73.35
CA GLN A 54 -7.30 -35.66 -72.87
C GLN A 54 -7.45 -36.75 -73.93
N GLN A 55 -8.49 -36.66 -74.78
CA GLN A 55 -8.72 -37.63 -75.86
C GLN A 55 -7.57 -37.63 -76.89
N ALA A 56 -6.93 -36.47 -77.09
CA ALA A 56 -5.76 -36.32 -77.96
C ALA A 56 -4.43 -36.60 -77.23
N SER A 57 -4.25 -36.07 -76.01
CA SER A 57 -3.04 -36.26 -75.22
C SER A 57 -3.26 -36.06 -73.72
N LYS A 58 -3.02 -37.12 -72.95
CA LYS A 58 -3.04 -37.09 -71.48
C LYS A 58 -2.00 -36.13 -70.89
N ALA A 59 -0.87 -35.93 -71.56
CA ALA A 59 0.15 -34.98 -71.12
C ALA A 59 -0.23 -33.52 -71.43
N ALA A 60 -1.01 -33.28 -72.49
CA ALA A 60 -1.53 -31.94 -72.79
C ALA A 60 -2.68 -31.54 -71.85
N GLU A 61 -3.44 -32.51 -71.35
CA GLU A 61 -4.50 -32.30 -70.34
C GLU A 61 -3.96 -31.62 -69.07
N SER A 62 -2.83 -32.06 -68.53
CA SER A 62 -2.26 -31.52 -67.30
C SER A 62 -1.82 -30.05 -67.45
N LEU A 63 -1.24 -29.70 -68.61
CA LEU A 63 -0.88 -28.33 -68.94
C LEU A 63 -2.12 -27.44 -69.13
N CYS A 64 -3.18 -27.95 -69.76
CA CYS A 64 -4.46 -27.24 -69.87
C CYS A 64 -5.04 -26.93 -68.48
N LYS A 65 -5.07 -27.92 -67.57
CA LYS A 65 -5.52 -27.72 -66.19
C LYS A 65 -4.66 -26.68 -65.46
N TRP A 66 -3.35 -26.71 -65.65
CA TRP A 66 -2.44 -25.73 -65.04
C TRP A 66 -2.73 -24.30 -65.52
N VAL A 67 -2.93 -24.10 -66.83
CA VAL A 67 -3.27 -22.78 -67.39
C VAL A 67 -4.60 -22.24 -66.83
N LEU A 68 -5.64 -23.08 -66.78
CA LEU A 68 -6.93 -22.70 -66.20
C LEU A 68 -6.82 -22.43 -64.69
N ALA A 69 -5.98 -23.19 -63.97
CA ALA A 69 -5.73 -22.97 -62.55
C ALA A 69 -4.99 -21.66 -62.28
N MET A 70 -3.98 -21.30 -63.09
CA MET A 70 -3.26 -20.02 -62.98
C MET A 70 -4.17 -18.82 -63.26
N GLU A 71 -5.04 -18.94 -64.25
CA GLU A 71 -6.02 -17.91 -64.58
C GLU A 71 -7.02 -17.69 -63.43
N ARG A 72 -7.55 -18.77 -62.86
CA ARG A 72 -8.45 -18.71 -61.69
C ARG A 72 -7.73 -18.21 -60.44
N TYR A 73 -6.46 -18.60 -60.25
CA TYR A 73 -5.63 -18.11 -59.15
C TYR A 73 -5.50 -16.60 -59.19
N GLU A 74 -5.19 -16.00 -60.34
CA GLU A 74 -5.07 -14.54 -60.51
C GLU A 74 -6.38 -13.83 -60.14
N GLU A 75 -7.53 -14.36 -60.56
CA GLU A 75 -8.83 -13.75 -60.22
C GLU A 75 -9.09 -13.75 -58.70
N VAL A 76 -8.77 -14.86 -58.05
CA VAL A 76 -8.93 -15.01 -56.60
C VAL A 76 -7.92 -14.14 -55.86
N ASP A 77 -6.65 -14.14 -56.28
CA ASP A 77 -5.58 -13.37 -55.66
C ASP A 77 -5.87 -11.86 -55.71
N ARG A 78 -6.42 -11.36 -56.83
CA ARG A 78 -6.89 -9.96 -56.92
C ARG A 78 -7.91 -9.60 -55.83
N LYS A 79 -8.75 -10.55 -55.41
CA LYS A 79 -9.76 -10.35 -54.35
C LYS A 79 -9.18 -10.57 -52.95
N VAL A 80 -8.27 -11.54 -52.77
CA VAL A 80 -7.73 -11.91 -51.44
C VAL A 80 -6.45 -11.17 -51.06
N GLY A 81 -5.66 -10.68 -52.02
CA GLY A 81 -4.42 -9.93 -51.82
C GLY A 81 -4.60 -8.70 -50.93
N PRO A 82 -5.54 -7.78 -51.25
CA PRO A 82 -5.81 -6.62 -50.40
C PRO A 82 -6.24 -7.00 -48.97
N LYS A 83 -6.97 -8.12 -48.81
CA LYS A 83 -7.40 -8.61 -47.50
C LYS A 83 -6.25 -9.19 -46.69
N ARG A 84 -5.34 -9.94 -47.33
CA ARG A 84 -4.12 -10.46 -46.70
C ARG A 84 -3.22 -9.33 -46.24
N GLU A 85 -3.03 -8.29 -47.05
CA GLU A 85 -2.23 -7.12 -46.68
C GLU A 85 -2.90 -6.30 -45.57
N ALA A 86 -4.22 -6.11 -45.62
CA ALA A 86 -4.96 -5.45 -44.55
C ALA A 86 -4.87 -6.21 -43.23
N LEU A 87 -5.01 -7.55 -43.27
CA LEU A 87 -4.84 -8.41 -42.10
C LEU A 87 -3.43 -8.27 -41.52
N ARG A 88 -2.40 -8.37 -42.37
CA ARG A 88 -1.00 -8.20 -41.95
C ARG A 88 -0.75 -6.85 -41.27
N LYS A 89 -1.35 -5.77 -41.77
CA LYS A 89 -1.26 -4.44 -41.15
C LYS A 89 -1.98 -4.41 -39.80
N ALA A 90 -3.19 -4.95 -39.71
CA ALA A 90 -3.97 -5.00 -38.48
C ALA A 90 -3.26 -5.85 -37.40
N ASP A 91 -2.73 -7.02 -37.76
CA ASP A 91 -1.98 -7.88 -36.86
C ASP A 91 -0.72 -7.18 -36.34
N LYS A 92 0.01 -6.47 -37.21
CA LYS A 92 1.17 -5.69 -36.79
C LYS A 92 0.80 -4.57 -35.82
N GLN A 93 -0.29 -3.86 -36.09
CA GLN A 93 -0.80 -2.82 -35.19
C GLN A 93 -1.24 -3.41 -33.85
N TYR A 94 -1.97 -4.53 -33.87
CA TYR A 94 -2.40 -5.23 -32.67
C TYR A 94 -1.21 -5.67 -31.81
N GLN A 95 -0.18 -6.26 -32.41
CA GLN A 95 1.03 -6.68 -31.69
C GLN A 95 1.75 -5.48 -31.04
N ASN A 96 1.86 -4.35 -31.75
CA ASN A 96 2.44 -3.13 -31.19
C ASN A 96 1.63 -2.61 -30.00
N LEU A 97 0.30 -2.52 -30.15
CA LEU A 97 -0.61 -2.04 -29.09
C LEU A 97 -0.58 -2.95 -27.86
N MET A 98 -0.61 -4.26 -28.06
CA MET A 98 -0.51 -5.23 -26.96
C MET A 98 0.83 -5.13 -26.23
N GLY A 99 1.92 -4.86 -26.97
CA GLY A 99 3.24 -4.59 -26.37
C GLY A 99 3.26 -3.32 -25.52
N GLU A 100 2.64 -2.23 -25.99
CA GLU A 100 2.51 -0.99 -25.23
C GLU A 100 1.61 -1.15 -23.99
N LEU A 101 0.47 -1.83 -24.15
CA LEU A 101 -0.45 -2.11 -23.05
C LEU A 101 0.25 -2.90 -21.93
N ARG A 102 1.04 -3.92 -22.30
CA ARG A 102 1.82 -4.70 -21.34
C ARG A 102 2.81 -3.83 -20.56
N LYS A 103 3.53 -2.92 -21.24
CA LYS A 103 4.43 -1.96 -20.57
C LYS A 103 3.69 -1.07 -19.59
N LYS A 104 2.50 -0.57 -19.97
CA LYS A 104 1.67 0.25 -19.07
C LYS A 104 1.14 -0.55 -17.87
N GLN A 105 0.74 -1.80 -18.07
CA GLN A 105 0.30 -2.68 -16.98
C GLN A 105 1.44 -2.99 -15.99
N GLU A 106 2.65 -3.25 -16.49
CA GLU A 106 3.85 -3.47 -15.66
C GLU A 106 4.20 -2.22 -14.83
N ALA A 107 4.19 -1.04 -15.44
CA ALA A 107 4.45 0.22 -14.74
C ALA A 107 3.39 0.51 -13.67
N LEU A 108 2.10 0.28 -13.99
CA LEU A 108 1.02 0.45 -13.03
C LEU A 108 1.16 -0.50 -11.83
N ARG A 109 1.54 -1.77 -12.08
CA ARG A 109 1.82 -2.73 -11.01
C ARG A 109 2.92 -2.25 -10.09
N GLY A 110 4.03 -1.75 -10.63
CA GLY A 110 5.14 -1.20 -9.83
C GLY A 110 4.69 -0.04 -8.94
N VAL A 111 3.95 0.92 -9.50
CA VAL A 111 3.41 2.05 -8.71
C VAL A 111 2.43 1.58 -7.64
N GLN A 112 1.59 0.58 -7.92
CA GLN A 112 0.67 0.01 -6.93
C GLN A 112 1.40 -0.70 -5.78
N GLU A 113 2.50 -1.41 -6.08
CA GLU A 113 3.34 -2.06 -5.07
C GLU A 113 4.05 -1.03 -4.18
N GLU A 114 4.62 0.03 -4.76
CA GLU A 114 5.24 1.13 -4.01
C GLU A 114 4.22 1.84 -3.11
N LEU A 115 3.03 2.13 -3.63
CA LEU A 115 1.96 2.79 -2.87
C LEU A 115 1.47 1.91 -1.71
N ALA A 116 1.36 0.59 -1.92
CA ALA A 116 1.02 -0.35 -0.85
C ALA A 116 2.10 -0.39 0.24
N GLY A 117 3.38 -0.35 -0.13
CA GLY A 117 4.50 -0.28 0.81
C GLY A 117 4.48 1.00 1.65
N LEU A 118 4.34 2.16 1.02
CA LEU A 118 4.23 3.44 1.71
C LEU A 118 3.01 3.52 2.62
N GLN A 119 1.88 2.94 2.21
CA GLN A 119 0.68 2.89 3.03
C GLN A 119 0.90 2.05 4.30
N ALA A 120 1.55 0.89 4.18
CA ALA A 120 1.89 0.05 5.33
C ALA A 120 2.87 0.73 6.29
N GLU A 121 3.87 1.45 5.76
CA GLU A 121 4.81 2.24 6.56
C GLU A 121 4.10 3.38 7.31
N LEU A 122 3.23 4.14 6.61
CA LEU A 122 2.42 5.20 7.23
C LEU A 122 1.53 4.66 8.35
N ASP A 123 0.91 3.50 8.17
CA ASP A 123 0.05 2.89 9.19
C ASP A 123 0.87 2.42 10.40
N THR A 124 2.09 1.92 10.19
CA THR A 124 3.03 1.54 11.26
C THR A 124 3.46 2.76 12.06
N VAL A 125 3.94 3.81 11.39
CA VAL A 125 4.38 5.06 12.03
C VAL A 125 3.22 5.74 12.78
N ARG A 126 2.00 5.71 12.23
CA ARG A 126 0.81 6.22 12.92
C ARG A 126 0.51 5.45 14.20
N LYS A 127 0.63 4.13 14.17
CA LYS A 127 0.43 3.29 15.35
C LYS A 127 1.47 3.58 16.42
N GLU A 128 2.75 3.63 16.05
CA GLU A 128 3.83 3.98 16.97
C GLU A 128 3.64 5.37 17.57
N LYS A 129 3.26 6.36 16.74
CA LYS A 129 2.93 7.70 17.21
C LYS A 129 1.79 7.67 18.24
N MET A 130 0.72 6.94 17.97
CA MET A 130 -0.43 6.83 18.87
C MET A 130 -0.03 6.16 20.20
N GLU A 131 0.77 5.09 20.15
CA GLU A 131 1.30 4.42 21.35
C GLU A 131 2.22 5.35 22.16
N LEU A 132 3.08 6.13 21.48
CA LEU A 132 3.94 7.11 22.11
C LEU A 132 3.13 8.24 22.76
N GLU A 133 2.15 8.83 22.05
CA GLU A 133 1.25 9.85 22.59
C GLU A 133 0.47 9.32 23.81
N GLN A 134 0.00 8.08 23.76
CA GLN A 134 -0.69 7.42 24.87
C GLN A 134 0.23 7.19 26.08
N THR A 135 1.51 6.92 25.84
CA THR A 135 2.51 6.71 26.90
C THR A 135 3.02 8.02 27.50
N THR A 136 3.13 9.07 26.67
CA THR A 136 3.73 10.36 27.08
C THR A 136 2.74 11.35 27.65
N LEU A 137 1.48 11.37 27.20
CA LEU A 137 0.46 12.35 27.63
C LEU A 137 -0.52 11.82 28.69
N GLY A 138 -0.33 10.58 29.15
CA GLY A 138 -1.15 9.96 30.21
C GLY A 138 -2.09 8.88 29.66
N ASN A 139 -2.20 7.77 30.42
CA ASN A 139 -3.07 6.67 30.06
C ASN A 139 -4.53 7.17 29.97
N PRO A 140 -5.26 6.93 28.86
CA PRO A 140 -6.64 7.38 28.67
C PRO A 140 -7.60 6.93 29.77
N LEU A 141 -7.32 5.81 30.44
CA LEU A 141 -8.09 5.37 31.60
C LEU A 141 -7.92 6.32 32.77
N THR A 142 -6.69 6.75 33.05
CA THR A 142 -6.38 7.69 34.12
C THR A 142 -6.97 9.07 33.84
N ILE A 143 -6.89 9.55 32.59
CA ILE A 143 -7.52 10.81 32.17
C ILE A 143 -9.05 10.75 32.32
N ARG A 144 -9.65 9.60 31.96
CA ARG A 144 -11.09 9.37 32.16
C ARG A 144 -11.46 9.39 33.64
N ASP A 145 -10.68 8.73 34.49
CA ASP A 145 -10.90 8.75 35.94
C ASP A 145 -10.76 10.16 36.51
N TRP A 146 -9.81 10.96 36.03
CA TRP A 146 -9.71 12.37 36.42
C TRP A 146 -10.93 13.18 36.01
N THR A 147 -11.42 12.94 34.79
CA THR A 147 -12.64 13.59 34.27
C THR A 147 -13.86 13.23 35.11
N LEU A 148 -14.01 11.95 35.49
CA LEU A 148 -15.07 11.48 36.40
C LEU A 148 -14.98 12.14 37.78
N ASN A 149 -13.75 12.40 38.26
CA ASN A 149 -13.49 13.12 39.50
C ASN A 149 -13.60 14.64 39.38
N GLY A 150 -13.94 15.17 38.22
CA GLY A 150 -14.25 16.58 38.00
C GLY A 150 -13.13 17.42 37.41
N LEU A 151 -12.07 16.81 36.88
CA LEU A 151 -11.10 17.51 36.03
C LEU A 151 -11.76 17.89 34.69
N PRO A 152 -11.62 19.13 34.20
CA PRO A 152 -12.10 19.50 32.88
C PRO A 152 -11.42 18.70 31.75
N THR A 153 -12.13 18.55 30.62
CA THR A 153 -11.66 17.77 29.46
C THR A 153 -10.81 18.57 28.47
N ASP A 154 -10.49 19.82 28.79
CA ASP A 154 -9.62 20.63 27.93
C ASP A 154 -8.16 20.19 28.07
N SER A 155 -7.38 20.39 27.00
CA SER A 155 -5.98 19.95 26.94
C SER A 155 -5.14 20.53 28.08
N PHE A 156 -5.37 21.79 28.46
CA PHE A 156 -4.58 22.45 29.49
C PHE A 156 -4.82 21.84 30.87
N SER A 157 -6.07 21.55 31.22
CA SER A 157 -6.41 20.84 32.46
C SER A 157 -5.85 19.42 32.50
N ILE A 158 -5.91 18.69 31.38
CA ILE A 158 -5.34 17.34 31.28
C ILE A 158 -3.82 17.39 31.46
N ASP A 159 -3.12 18.30 30.79
CA ASP A 159 -1.66 18.47 30.89
C ASP A 159 -1.25 18.78 32.35
N ASN A 160 -2.00 19.65 33.04
CA ASN A 160 -1.78 19.92 34.46
C ASN A 160 -1.99 18.67 35.33
N GLY A 161 -3.02 17.86 35.03
CA GLY A 161 -3.25 16.58 35.70
C GLY A 161 -2.08 15.60 35.53
N VAL A 162 -1.51 15.53 34.32
CA VAL A 162 -0.31 14.73 34.03
C VAL A 162 0.87 15.19 34.88
N ILE A 163 1.15 16.51 34.91
CA ILE A 163 2.24 17.09 35.70
C ILE A 163 2.10 16.72 37.18
N ILE A 164 0.89 16.86 37.74
CA ILE A 164 0.60 16.52 39.14
C ILE A 164 0.79 15.02 39.41
N SER A 165 0.41 14.16 38.48
CA SER A 165 0.55 12.71 38.63
C SER A 165 1.99 12.20 38.51
N GLN A 166 2.85 12.91 37.77
CA GLN A 166 4.22 12.48 37.48
C GLN A 166 5.29 13.21 38.31
N THR A 167 4.95 14.31 38.99
CA THR A 167 5.91 15.05 39.81
C THR A 167 6.32 14.28 41.05
N THR A 168 7.62 14.33 41.38
CA THR A 168 8.17 13.80 42.64
C THR A 168 8.22 14.87 43.74
N ARG A 169 8.03 16.15 43.38
CA ARG A 169 7.94 17.30 44.29
C ARG A 169 6.48 17.60 44.60
N TRP A 170 6.24 18.24 45.74
CA TRP A 170 4.92 18.72 46.16
C TRP A 170 4.39 19.78 45.18
N PRO A 171 3.29 19.52 44.45
CA PRO A 171 2.77 20.47 43.48
C PRO A 171 2.05 21.64 44.18
N LEU A 172 2.32 22.87 43.71
CA LEU A 172 1.55 24.05 44.10
C LEU A 172 0.52 24.34 43.01
N LEU A 173 -0.76 24.35 43.38
CA LEU A 173 -1.86 24.61 42.47
C LEU A 173 -2.35 26.05 42.62
N ILE A 174 -2.26 26.83 41.54
CA ILE A 174 -2.83 28.18 41.47
C ILE A 174 -4.22 28.06 40.84
N ASP A 175 -5.25 28.05 41.67
CA ASP A 175 -6.62 27.70 41.26
C ASP A 175 -7.65 28.75 41.73
N PRO A 176 -7.82 29.85 40.97
CA PRO A 176 -8.79 30.89 41.30
C PRO A 176 -10.26 30.41 41.30
N GLN A 177 -10.54 29.29 40.61
CA GLN A 177 -11.90 28.77 40.40
C GLN A 177 -12.21 27.55 41.29
N GLY A 178 -11.25 27.07 42.08
CA GLY A 178 -11.42 25.91 42.97
C GLY A 178 -11.63 24.56 42.25
N GLN A 179 -11.33 24.48 40.95
CA GLN A 179 -11.55 23.27 40.15
C GLN A 179 -10.58 22.15 40.53
N ALA A 180 -9.29 22.47 40.65
CA ALA A 180 -8.25 21.51 41.01
C ALA A 180 -8.42 21.05 42.46
N ASN A 181 -8.84 21.97 43.35
CA ASN A 181 -9.19 21.64 44.73
C ASN A 181 -10.32 20.59 44.80
N LYS A 182 -11.42 20.83 44.07
CA LYS A 182 -12.53 19.88 43.99
C LYS A 182 -12.11 18.53 43.40
N TRP A 183 -11.28 18.56 42.36
CA TRP A 183 -10.76 17.36 41.71
C TRP A 183 -9.93 16.49 42.66
N ILE A 184 -8.96 17.07 43.37
CA ILE A 184 -8.11 16.34 44.35
C ILE A 184 -8.97 15.73 45.47
N ARG A 185 -9.94 16.49 45.99
CA ARG A 185 -10.86 16.00 47.03
C ARG A 185 -11.68 14.79 46.60
N ASN A 186 -12.12 14.76 45.34
CA ASN A 186 -12.86 13.63 44.80
C ASN A 186 -11.93 12.44 44.55
N MET A 187 -10.74 12.69 43.99
CA MET A 187 -9.76 11.65 43.68
C MET A 187 -9.26 10.91 44.94
N GLU A 188 -9.01 11.64 46.02
CA GLU A 188 -8.47 11.11 47.29
C GLU A 188 -9.57 10.83 48.33
N LYS A 189 -10.84 10.80 47.92
CA LYS A 189 -11.98 10.63 48.82
C LYS A 189 -11.92 9.33 49.63
N ASP A 190 -11.51 8.25 48.99
CA ASP A 190 -11.42 6.93 49.62
C ASP A 190 -10.13 6.75 50.45
N ASN A 191 -9.15 7.65 50.29
CA ASN A 191 -7.86 7.61 50.99
C ASN A 191 -7.84 8.50 52.25
N ASN A 192 -9.00 8.97 52.70
CA ASN A 192 -9.15 9.80 53.91
C ASN A 192 -8.33 11.10 53.88
N LEU A 193 -8.36 11.81 52.74
CA LEU A 193 -7.73 13.12 52.55
C LEU A 193 -8.04 14.08 53.71
N GLN A 194 -7.00 14.60 54.35
CA GLN A 194 -7.12 15.65 55.36
C GLN A 194 -6.91 17.02 54.72
N VAL A 195 -7.86 17.93 54.92
CA VAL A 195 -7.73 19.31 54.45
C VAL A 195 -7.45 20.20 55.63
N ILE A 196 -6.33 20.91 55.56
CA ILE A 196 -5.81 21.73 56.64
C ILE A 196 -5.44 23.13 56.13
N LYS A 197 -5.40 24.10 57.03
CA LYS A 197 -4.94 25.47 56.76
C LYS A 197 -3.87 25.86 57.77
N LEU A 198 -2.92 26.69 57.36
CA LEU A 198 -1.89 27.23 58.26
C LEU A 198 -2.46 28.08 59.41
N SER A 199 -3.71 28.55 59.28
CA SER A 199 -4.41 29.30 60.33
C SER A 199 -4.99 28.43 61.44
N ASP A 200 -5.04 27.11 61.25
CA ASP A 200 -5.71 26.21 62.17
C ASP A 200 -4.82 25.95 63.40
N SER A 201 -5.38 26.03 64.61
CA SER A 201 -4.62 25.91 65.85
C SER A 201 -3.99 24.52 66.05
N ASP A 202 -4.57 23.51 65.43
CA ASP A 202 -4.18 22.10 65.49
C ASP A 202 -3.53 21.60 64.19
N PHE A 203 -3.16 22.52 63.28
CA PHE A 203 -2.51 22.23 62.00
C PHE A 203 -1.33 21.27 62.13
N ILE A 204 -0.37 21.57 63.01
CA ILE A 204 0.85 20.77 63.19
C ILE A 204 0.50 19.36 63.65
N ARG A 205 -0.37 19.23 64.66
CA ARG A 205 -0.76 17.93 65.21
C ARG A 205 -1.48 17.07 64.17
N THR A 206 -2.35 17.68 63.37
CA THR A 206 -3.05 16.98 62.29
C THR A 206 -2.06 16.51 61.22
N LEU A 207 -1.11 17.37 60.84
CA LEU A 207 -0.08 17.05 59.87
C LEU A 207 0.85 15.92 60.35
N GLU A 208 1.27 15.95 61.62
CA GLU A 208 2.07 14.88 62.24
C GLU A 208 1.37 13.51 62.12
N ASN A 209 0.07 13.46 62.44
CA ASN A 209 -0.72 12.23 62.31
C ASN A 209 -0.80 11.78 60.85
N CYS A 210 -1.02 12.70 59.90
CA CYS A 210 -1.11 12.35 58.49
C CYS A 210 0.20 11.75 57.96
N VAL A 211 1.34 12.34 58.32
CA VAL A 211 2.67 11.84 57.96
C VAL A 211 2.92 10.45 58.55
N GLN A 212 2.53 10.23 59.81
CA GLN A 212 2.71 8.95 60.48
C GLN A 212 1.82 7.84 59.88
N PHE A 213 0.56 8.15 59.57
CA PHE A 213 -0.41 7.17 59.06
C PHE A 213 -0.48 7.09 57.53
N GLY A 214 0.28 7.92 56.80
CA GLY A 214 0.28 7.93 55.34
C GLY A 214 -1.01 8.49 54.73
N GLN A 215 -1.69 9.40 55.43
CA GLN A 215 -2.92 10.01 54.92
C GLN A 215 -2.58 11.20 54.01
N PRO A 216 -3.23 11.34 52.84
CA PRO A 216 -3.01 12.47 51.96
C PRO A 216 -3.41 13.80 52.62
N VAL A 217 -2.67 14.87 52.33
CA VAL A 217 -2.94 16.21 52.88
C VAL A 217 -3.13 17.24 51.77
N LEU A 218 -4.22 18.00 51.84
CA LEU A 218 -4.44 19.19 51.02
C LEU A 218 -4.32 20.45 51.89
N LEU A 219 -3.24 21.21 51.67
CA LEU A 219 -3.01 22.50 52.32
C LEU A 219 -3.70 23.63 51.54
N GLU A 220 -4.70 24.27 52.15
CA GLU A 220 -5.43 25.38 51.54
C GLU A 220 -4.93 26.75 51.99
N ASN A 221 -5.20 27.76 51.16
CA ASN A 221 -4.93 29.17 51.46
C ASN A 221 -3.45 29.44 51.79
N VAL A 222 -2.55 28.77 51.08
CA VAL A 222 -1.12 29.03 51.14
C VAL A 222 -0.87 30.49 50.73
N ARG A 223 -0.21 31.23 51.63
CA ARG A 223 0.17 32.63 51.41
C ARG A 223 1.55 32.69 50.74
N GLU A 224 2.03 33.90 50.48
CA GLU A 224 3.38 34.13 49.93
C GLU A 224 4.49 33.61 50.86
N GLU A 225 4.22 33.59 52.17
CA GLU A 225 5.13 33.08 53.19
C GLU A 225 4.61 31.75 53.76
N LEU A 226 5.51 30.77 53.84
CA LEU A 226 5.29 29.48 54.48
C LEU A 226 5.98 29.43 55.83
N ASP A 227 5.37 28.74 56.78
CA ASP A 227 5.99 28.49 58.08
C ASP A 227 7.23 27.59 57.91
N PRO A 228 8.42 27.99 58.41
CA PRO A 228 9.64 27.19 58.37
C PRO A 228 9.50 25.78 58.94
N VAL A 229 8.50 25.53 59.80
CA VAL A 229 8.20 24.19 60.30
C VAL A 229 7.97 23.17 59.19
N LEU A 230 7.51 23.60 58.00
CA LEU A 230 7.25 22.72 56.86
C LEU A 230 8.49 22.37 56.04
N GLU A 231 9.61 23.08 56.22
CA GLU A 231 10.81 22.90 55.41
C GLU A 231 11.31 21.45 55.38
N PRO A 232 11.37 20.70 56.50
CA PRO A 232 11.80 19.30 56.47
C PRO A 232 10.92 18.44 55.57
N LEU A 233 9.58 18.64 55.60
CA LEU A 233 8.64 17.91 54.75
C LEU A 233 8.78 18.31 53.28
N LEU A 234 8.85 19.60 52.99
CA LEU A 234 8.95 20.11 51.63
C LEU A 234 10.22 19.64 50.92
N LEU A 235 11.32 19.54 51.67
CA LEU A 235 12.61 19.04 51.20
C LEU A 235 12.76 17.53 51.34
N LYS A 236 11.76 16.82 51.91
CA LYS A 236 11.79 15.38 52.21
C LYS A 236 13.05 14.97 52.98
N GLN A 237 13.41 15.74 54.02
CA GLN A 237 14.58 15.53 54.89
C GLN A 237 14.37 14.37 55.87
N THR A 238 14.12 13.17 55.35
CA THR A 238 13.96 11.96 56.14
C THR A 238 15.30 11.37 56.54
N PHE A 239 15.37 10.73 57.71
CA PHE A 239 16.54 10.01 58.20
C PHE A 239 16.12 8.67 58.79
N LYS A 240 17.05 7.72 58.89
CA LYS A 240 16.78 6.42 59.52
C LYS A 240 17.06 6.48 61.02
N GLN A 241 16.08 6.09 61.83
CA GLN A 241 16.24 5.97 63.27
C GLN A 241 15.60 4.67 63.75
N SER A 242 16.36 3.86 64.49
CA SER A 242 15.88 2.59 65.06
C SER A 242 15.25 1.61 64.05
N GLY A 243 15.65 1.68 62.78
CA GLY A 243 15.17 0.79 61.70
C GLY A 243 14.01 1.37 60.87
N SER A 244 13.34 2.41 61.35
CA SER A 244 12.28 3.13 60.63
C SER A 244 12.81 4.41 59.96
N THR A 245 12.13 4.84 58.90
CA THR A 245 12.35 6.16 58.29
C THR A 245 11.57 7.18 59.10
N CYS A 246 12.24 8.20 59.61
CA CYS A 246 11.64 9.26 60.43
C CYS A 246 11.91 10.63 59.80
N ILE A 247 11.10 11.61 60.19
CA ILE A 247 11.29 13.01 59.85
C ILE A 247 11.12 13.87 61.09
N ARG A 248 11.83 15.00 61.14
CA ARG A 248 11.68 15.98 62.21
C ARG A 248 10.73 17.08 61.73
N LEU A 249 9.64 17.28 62.47
CA LEU A 249 8.63 18.30 62.19
C LEU A 249 8.51 19.19 63.43
N GLY A 250 9.03 20.42 63.36
CA GLY A 250 9.23 21.26 64.54
C GLY A 250 10.14 20.58 65.57
N ASP A 251 9.60 20.35 66.77
CA ASP A 251 10.31 19.68 67.86
C ASP A 251 10.05 18.16 67.91
N ALA A 252 9.06 17.66 67.17
CA ALA A 252 8.70 16.25 67.15
C ALA A 252 9.53 15.46 66.13
N THR A 253 9.85 14.22 66.48
CA THR A 253 10.39 13.22 65.54
C THR A 253 9.32 12.17 65.31
N ILE A 254 8.82 12.09 64.08
CA ILE A 254 7.72 11.23 63.70
C ILE A 254 8.18 10.20 62.66
N GLU A 255 7.57 9.02 62.69
CA GLU A 255 7.78 8.01 61.65
C GLU A 255 7.16 8.51 60.34
N TYR A 256 7.88 8.34 59.23
CA TYR A 256 7.47 8.79 57.91
C TYR A 256 6.92 7.60 57.13
N SER A 257 5.61 7.61 56.86
CA SER A 257 4.97 6.62 55.99
C SER A 257 5.34 6.86 54.52
N SER A 258 5.62 5.78 53.78
CA SER A 258 5.86 5.84 52.33
C SER A 258 4.62 6.23 51.53
N ASP A 259 3.43 6.07 52.12
CA ASP A 259 2.15 6.32 51.46
C ASP A 259 1.68 7.77 51.60
N PHE A 260 2.39 8.57 52.41
CA PHE A 260 2.09 9.99 52.62
C PHE A 260 2.25 10.80 51.32
N LYS A 261 1.25 11.65 51.02
CA LYS A 261 1.12 12.42 49.79
C LYS A 261 0.54 13.82 50.04
#